data_AF-A0AA40RUH9-F1
#
_entry.id   AF-A0AA40RUH9-F1
#
_cell.length_a   1.000
_cell.length_b   1.000
_cell.length_c   1.000
_cell.angle_alpha   90.00
_cell.angle_beta   90.00
_cell.angle_gamma   90.00
#
_symmetry.space_group_name_H-M   'P 1'
#
loop_
_entity.id
_entity.type
_entity.pdbx_description
1 polymer ?
#
loop_
_entity_poly.entity_id
_entity_poly.type
_entity_poly.pdbx_seq_one_letter_code
_entity_poly.pdbx_strand_id
1 'polypeptide(L)'
;MPTIHEFASSSDAYDATQCDESVRKGDALLIASEGVVGLAWTWPVAVTASAGELHELTDEDGIKPAAVIQDAGWTDEQLKLAVGTATQHGLPVARWAQAALAGGTP
;
A
#
# COMPACT_ATOMS: atom_id res chain seq x y z
N MET A 1 4.76 3.43 14.84
CA MET A 1 5.68 3.53 13.70
C MET A 1 5.41 2.37 12.78
N PRO A 2 5.12 2.62 11.51
CA PRO A 2 4.93 1.56 10.53
C PRO A 2 6.25 0.87 10.18
N THR A 3 6.16 -0.41 9.87
CA THR A 3 7.30 -1.27 9.52
C THR A 3 7.22 -1.66 8.04
N ILE A 4 8.34 -2.08 7.45
CA ILE A 4 8.38 -2.66 6.11
C ILE A 4 8.55 -4.17 6.27
N HIS A 5 7.66 -4.93 5.65
CA HIS A 5 7.73 -6.39 5.58
C HIS A 5 8.02 -6.82 4.15
N GLU A 6 9.00 -7.69 3.97
CA GLU A 6 9.36 -8.23 2.66
C GLU A 6 8.69 -9.58 2.44
N PHE A 7 8.06 -9.75 1.28
CA PHE A 7 7.41 -11.00 0.88
C PHE A 7 7.94 -11.49 -0.47
N ALA A 8 7.86 -12.81 -0.68
CA ALA A 8 8.25 -13.44 -1.93
C ALA A 8 7.22 -13.21 -3.05
N SER A 9 5.93 -13.08 -2.69
CA SER A 9 4.82 -12.84 -3.60
C SER A 9 3.76 -11.92 -2.98
N SER A 10 2.92 -11.30 -3.83
CA SER A 10 1.79 -10.48 -3.36
C SER A 10 0.69 -11.33 -2.70
N SER A 11 0.56 -12.60 -3.10
CA SER A 11 -0.33 -13.57 -2.44
C SER A 11 0.07 -13.81 -0.98
N ASP A 12 1.36 -14.08 -0.74
CA ASP A 12 1.89 -14.28 0.63
C ASP A 12 1.70 -13.02 1.48
N ALA A 13 1.93 -11.85 0.88
CA ALA A 13 1.72 -10.57 1.55
C ALA A 13 0.24 -10.37 1.93
N TYR A 14 -0.68 -10.75 1.04
CA TYR A 14 -2.11 -10.68 1.29
C TYR A 14 -2.52 -11.60 2.44
N ASP A 15 -2.13 -12.88 2.38
CA ASP A 15 -2.43 -13.86 3.42
C ASP A 15 -1.85 -13.44 4.78
N ALA A 16 -0.66 -12.86 4.79
CA ALA A 16 -0.03 -12.35 6.00
C ALA A 16 -0.83 -11.22 6.65
N THR A 17 -1.47 -10.33 5.87
CA THR A 17 -2.35 -9.30 6.45
C THR A 17 -3.58 -9.86 7.17
N GLN A 18 -3.96 -11.12 6.90
CA GLN A 18 -5.13 -11.77 7.49
C GLN A 18 -4.77 -12.70 8.66
N CYS A 19 -3.59 -13.33 8.61
CA CYS A 19 -3.23 -14.41 9.54
C CYS A 19 -2.02 -14.08 10.43
N ASP A 20 -1.18 -13.13 10.06
CA ASP A 20 0.06 -12.81 10.77
C ASP A 20 -0.11 -11.55 11.64
N GLU A 21 -0.15 -11.73 12.95
CA GLU A 21 -0.29 -10.64 13.92
C GLU A 21 0.92 -9.67 13.93
N SER A 22 2.05 -10.06 13.32
CA SER A 22 3.20 -9.19 13.15
C SER A 22 3.01 -8.15 12.05
N VAL A 23 2.13 -8.42 11.08
CA VAL A 23 1.78 -7.50 9.99
C VAL A 23 0.62 -6.62 10.44
N ARG A 24 0.94 -5.37 10.78
CA ARG A 24 -0.05 -4.44 11.33
C ARG A 24 -0.61 -3.54 10.25
N LYS A 25 -1.83 -3.09 10.47
CA LYS A 25 -2.48 -2.11 9.61
C LYS A 25 -1.59 -0.88 9.39
N GLY A 26 -1.36 -0.58 8.11
CA GLY A 26 -0.54 0.53 7.63
C GLY A 26 0.97 0.26 7.65
N ASP A 27 1.41 -0.96 7.95
CA ASP A 27 2.75 -1.41 7.57
C ASP A 27 2.87 -1.47 6.04
N ALA A 28 4.09 -1.30 5.54
CA ALA A 28 4.39 -1.43 4.12
C ALA A 28 4.71 -2.89 3.77
N LEU A 29 4.14 -3.37 2.67
CA LEU A 29 4.36 -4.71 2.13
C LEU A 29 5.24 -4.56 0.90
N LEU A 30 6.50 -5.00 0.95
CA LEU A 30 7.44 -4.94 -0.17
C LEU A 30 7.51 -6.30 -0.87
N ILE A 31 7.13 -6.36 -2.14
CA ILE A 31 7.22 -7.53 -2.99
C ILE A 31 8.11 -7.18 -4.19
N ALA A 32 9.42 -7.19 -3.95
CA ALA A 32 10.40 -6.70 -4.93
C ALA A 32 10.41 -7.50 -6.24
N SER A 33 10.13 -8.81 -6.18
CA SER A 33 10.03 -9.72 -7.32
C SER A 33 8.93 -9.32 -8.31
N GLU A 34 7.84 -8.73 -7.81
CA GLU A 34 6.67 -8.33 -8.58
C GLU A 34 6.64 -6.81 -8.84
N GLY A 35 7.58 -6.06 -8.27
CA GLY A 35 7.59 -4.60 -8.34
C GLY A 35 6.42 -3.95 -7.61
N VAL A 36 5.92 -4.60 -6.56
CA VAL A 36 4.75 -4.16 -5.80
C VAL A 36 5.18 -3.66 -4.42
N VAL A 37 4.63 -2.50 -4.03
CA VAL A 37 4.60 -2.09 -2.63
C VAL A 37 3.14 -1.84 -2.25
N GLY A 38 2.70 -2.43 -1.14
CA GLY A 38 1.35 -2.28 -0.61
C GLY A 38 1.31 -1.65 0.78
N LEU A 39 0.11 -1.26 1.20
CA LEU A 39 -0.22 -0.90 2.58
C LEU A 39 -1.09 -2.00 3.19
N ALA A 40 -0.68 -2.50 4.34
CA ALA A 40 -1.38 -3.54 5.07
C ALA A 40 -2.74 -3.04 5.60
N TRP A 41 -3.79 -3.82 5.36
CA TRP A 41 -5.14 -3.65 5.89
C TRP A 41 -5.95 -4.94 5.63
N THR A 42 -7.23 -4.99 6.01
CA THR A 42 -8.17 -6.09 5.69
C THR A 42 -8.27 -6.34 4.18
N TRP A 43 -8.09 -5.28 3.39
CA TRP A 43 -7.92 -5.32 1.94
C TRP A 43 -6.63 -4.56 1.62
N PRO A 44 -5.47 -5.24 1.53
CA PRO A 44 -4.20 -4.54 1.30
C PRO A 44 -4.21 -3.88 -0.08
N VAL A 45 -3.77 -2.62 -0.12
CA VAL A 45 -3.80 -1.81 -1.35
C VAL A 45 -2.40 -1.51 -1.84
N ALA A 46 -2.15 -1.70 -3.12
CA ALA A 46 -0.91 -1.34 -3.77
C ALA A 46 -0.75 0.18 -3.90
N VAL A 47 0.39 0.70 -3.41
CA VAL A 47 0.83 2.07 -3.63
C VAL A 47 1.68 2.22 -4.89
N THR A 48 2.07 1.10 -5.51
CA THR A 48 2.75 1.02 -6.81
C THR A 48 1.76 0.91 -7.96
N ALA A 49 2.18 1.29 -9.17
CA ALA A 49 1.38 1.15 -10.39
C ALA A 49 1.08 -0.31 -10.76
N SER A 50 1.95 -1.23 -10.34
CA SER A 50 1.67 -2.67 -10.33
C SER A 50 1.06 -3.06 -9.00
N ALA A 51 -0.04 -3.80 -9.03
CA ALA A 51 -0.74 -4.25 -7.83
C ALA A 51 -0.50 -5.73 -7.47
N GLY A 52 -0.10 -6.56 -8.42
CA GLY A 52 -0.03 -8.01 -8.21
C GLY A 52 -1.41 -8.55 -7.83
N GLU A 53 -1.49 -9.28 -6.73
CA GLU A 53 -2.75 -9.74 -6.13
C GLU A 53 -3.31 -8.78 -5.06
N LEU A 54 -2.66 -7.65 -4.79
CA LEU A 54 -3.19 -6.62 -3.90
C LEU A 54 -4.28 -5.80 -4.60
N HIS A 55 -5.08 -5.07 -3.82
CA HIS A 55 -6.08 -4.17 -4.38
C HIS A 55 -5.43 -2.95 -5.04
N GLU A 56 -5.91 -2.57 -6.20
CA GLU A 56 -5.64 -1.27 -6.80
C GLU A 56 -6.79 -0.29 -6.57
N LEU A 57 -6.46 1.00 -6.53
CA LEU A 57 -7.46 2.06 -6.53
C LEU A 57 -7.36 2.78 -7.86
N THR A 58 -8.28 2.48 -8.77
CA THR A 58 -8.38 3.15 -10.06
C THR A 58 -9.52 4.17 -10.06
N ASP A 59 -9.44 5.14 -10.97
CA ASP A 59 -10.53 6.10 -11.17
C ASP A 59 -11.80 5.43 -11.72
N GLU A 60 -11.68 4.24 -12.31
CA GLU A 60 -12.77 3.49 -12.95
C GLU A 60 -13.70 2.81 -11.94
N ASP A 61 -13.19 2.48 -10.75
CA ASP A 61 -13.94 1.79 -9.70
C ASP A 61 -14.98 2.70 -9.01
N GLY A 62 -14.93 4.01 -9.26
CA GLY A 62 -15.73 5.00 -8.54
C GLY A 62 -15.39 5.11 -7.04
N ILE A 63 -14.40 4.33 -6.58
CA ILE A 63 -13.89 4.33 -5.21
C ILE A 63 -12.93 5.51 -5.07
N LYS A 64 -13.25 6.44 -4.17
CA LYS A 64 -12.38 7.58 -3.90
C LYS A 64 -11.20 7.13 -3.01
N PRO A 65 -9.94 7.36 -3.40
CA PRO A 65 -8.79 6.97 -2.59
C PRO A 65 -8.81 7.55 -1.17
N ALA A 66 -9.29 8.79 -1.02
CA ALA A 66 -9.45 9.43 0.29
C ALA A 66 -10.42 8.66 1.21
N ALA A 67 -11.49 8.06 0.67
CA ALA A 67 -12.42 7.27 1.46
C ALA A 67 -11.77 5.97 1.95
N VAL A 68 -10.97 5.32 1.10
CA VAL A 68 -10.21 4.12 1.46
C VAL A 68 -9.15 4.43 2.52
N ILE A 69 -8.39 5.51 2.35
CA ILE A 69 -7.41 5.96 3.34
C ILE A 69 -8.08 6.24 4.69
N GLN A 70 -9.25 6.90 4.68
CA GLN A 70 -10.01 7.18 5.89
C GLN A 70 -10.55 5.91 6.56
N ASP A 71 -11.12 4.98 5.79
CA ASP A 71 -11.68 3.71 6.30
C ASP A 71 -10.59 2.78 6.85
N ALA A 72 -9.49 2.66 6.11
CA ALA A 72 -8.29 1.98 6.59
C ALA A 72 -7.65 2.71 7.78
N GLY A 73 -7.93 4.00 7.96
CA GLY A 73 -7.33 4.85 9.00
C GLY A 73 -5.81 4.94 8.85
N TRP A 74 -5.33 4.99 7.60
CA TRP A 74 -3.90 5.17 7.34
C TRP A 74 -3.50 6.62 7.57
N THR A 75 -2.30 6.78 8.12
CA THR A 75 -1.70 8.07 8.41
C THR A 75 -0.79 8.52 7.27
N ASP A 76 -0.56 9.83 7.21
CA ASP A 76 0.47 10.45 6.39
C ASP A 76 1.84 9.75 6.49
N GLU A 77 2.24 9.35 7.70
CA GLU A 77 3.51 8.67 7.96
C GLU A 77 3.56 7.30 7.27
N GLN A 78 2.46 6.55 7.31
CA GLN A 78 2.33 5.23 6.69
C GLN A 78 2.38 5.33 5.16
N LEU A 79 1.64 6.28 4.57
CA LEU A 79 1.70 6.51 3.13
C LEU A 79 3.10 6.96 2.69
N LYS A 80 3.73 7.87 3.44
CA LYS A 80 5.10 8.33 3.14
C LYS A 80 6.11 7.20 3.21
N LEU A 81 5.99 6.29 4.19
CA LEU A 81 6.86 5.13 4.29
C LEU A 81 6.68 4.19 3.08
N ALA A 82 5.44 3.81 2.75
CA ALA A 82 5.17 2.89 1.65
C ALA A 82 5.59 3.46 0.29
N VAL A 83 5.22 4.71 -0.01
CA VAL A 83 5.63 5.39 -1.25
C VAL A 83 7.13 5.67 -1.28
N GLY A 84 7.73 6.02 -0.14
CA GLY A 84 9.17 6.18 -0.01
C GLY A 84 9.92 4.87 -0.30
N THR A 85 9.38 3.74 0.16
CA THR A 85 9.90 2.40 -0.14
C THR A 85 9.80 2.10 -1.64
N ALA A 86 8.65 2.33 -2.26
CA ALA A 86 8.51 2.18 -3.71
C ALA A 86 9.53 3.03 -4.49
N THR A 87 9.68 4.29 -4.11
CA THR A 87 10.63 5.23 -4.74
C THR A 87 12.08 4.78 -4.55
N GLN A 88 12.47 4.32 -3.35
CA GLN A 88 13.81 3.81 -3.06
C GLN A 88 14.17 2.60 -3.93
N HIS A 89 13.18 1.76 -4.23
CA HIS A 89 13.35 0.57 -5.08
C HIS A 89 13.17 0.86 -6.58
N GLY A 90 12.96 2.12 -6.97
CA GLY A 90 12.77 2.52 -8.37
C GLY A 90 11.44 2.04 -8.97
N LEU A 91 10.46 1.73 -8.12
CA LEU A 91 9.16 1.22 -8.53
C LEU A 91 8.22 2.38 -8.88
N PRO A 92 7.44 2.27 -9.98
CA PRO A 92 6.47 3.30 -10.33
C PRO A 92 5.36 3.38 -9.27
N VAL A 93 5.10 4.58 -8.77
CA VAL A 93 4.06 4.83 -7.74
C VAL A 93 2.71 5.05 -8.42
N ALA A 94 1.64 4.49 -7.83
CA ALA A 94 0.28 4.68 -8.30
C ALA A 94 -0.15 6.15 -8.24
N ARG A 95 -0.97 6.58 -9.21
CA ARG A 95 -1.46 7.95 -9.32
C ARG A 95 -2.22 8.39 -8.06
N TRP A 96 -3.02 7.50 -7.49
CA TRP A 96 -3.77 7.78 -6.26
C TRP A 96 -2.83 8.04 -5.08
N ALA A 97 -1.75 7.27 -4.95
CA ALA A 97 -0.81 7.38 -3.84
C ALA A 97 0.02 8.67 -3.96
N GLN A 98 0.40 9.04 -5.18
CA GLN A 98 1.02 10.35 -5.46
C GLN A 98 0.08 11.51 -5.09
N ALA A 99 -1.20 11.42 -5.46
CA ALA A 99 -2.20 12.43 -5.15
C ALA A 99 -2.46 12.54 -3.64
N ALA A 100 -2.51 11.40 -2.93
CA ALA A 100 -2.69 11.37 -1.48
C ALA A 100 -1.55 12.10 -0.74
N LEU A 101 -0.30 11.93 -1.18
CA LEU A 101 0.84 12.64 -0.61
C LEU A 101 0.87 14.14 -0.97
N ALA A 102 0.43 14.50 -2.17
CA ALA A 102 0.40 15.89 -2.62
C ALA A 102 -0.75 16.70 -1.98
N GLY A 103 -1.87 16.04 -1.67
CA GLY A 103 -3.06 16.67 -1.10
C GLY A 103 -3.00 16.88 0.42
N GLY A 104 -2.14 16.15 1.12
CA GLY A 104 -2.21 16.01 2.58
C GLY A 104 -3.49 15.29 2.99
N THR A 105 -3.39 14.23 3.81
CA THR A 105 -4.60 13.60 4.33
C THR A 105 -5.33 14.65 5.19
N PRO A 106 -6.64 14.92 4.96
CA PRO A 106 -7.38 15.93 5.69
C PRO A 106 -7.45 15.67 7.19
#